data_AF-A0AAQ2Z692-F1
#
_entry.id   AF-A0AAQ2Z692-F1
#
_cell.length_a   1.000
_cell.length_b   1.000
_cell.length_c   1.000
_cell.angle_alpha   90.00
_cell.angle_beta   90.00
_cell.angle_gamma   90.00
#
_symmetry.space_group_name_H-M   'P 1'
#
loop_
_entity.id
_entity.type
_entity.pdbx_description
1 polymer ?
#
loop_
_entity_poly.entity_id
_entity_poly.type
_entity_poly.pdbx_seq_one_letter_code
_entity_poly.pdbx_strand_id
1 'polypeptide(L)'
;MTLMETKVVLEDGISVGGKELREIYEVVNHKKAYQYVKKCIAEGKILDEPIVKDIHAILTENIIVGGIYRNQEVRISGAGHVLPVGNGRYLSQKKIDWIITMPWKPMRYEESSENLQI
;
A
#
# COMPACT_ATOMS: atom_id res chain seq x y z
N MET A 1 13.63 8.88 -2.03
CA MET A 1 14.25 8.31 -0.81
C MET A 1 15.26 7.20 -1.11
N THR A 2 16.40 7.16 -0.39
CA THR A 2 17.33 6.01 -0.33
C THR A 2 17.05 5.12 0.88
N LEU A 3 17.66 3.93 0.94
CA LEU A 3 17.51 3.00 2.07
C LEU A 3 17.97 3.63 3.39
N MET A 4 19.15 4.29 3.40
CA MET A 4 19.70 4.92 4.60
C MET A 4 18.83 6.09 5.07
N GLU A 5 18.41 6.94 4.14
CA GLU A 5 17.51 8.06 4.46
C GLU A 5 16.17 7.56 5.02
N THR A 6 15.61 6.49 4.44
CA THR A 6 14.38 5.85 4.93
C THR A 6 14.55 5.29 6.34
N LYS A 7 15.69 4.65 6.63
CA LYS A 7 16.02 4.11 7.95
C LYS A 7 16.01 5.21 9.02
N VAL A 8 16.71 6.32 8.75
CA VAL A 8 16.79 7.46 9.68
C VAL A 8 15.40 8.03 9.99
N VAL A 9 14.53 8.17 8.98
CA VAL A 9 13.15 8.63 9.19
C VAL A 9 12.34 7.65 10.06
N LEU A 10 12.50 6.34 9.84
CA LEU A 10 11.70 5.31 10.51
C LEU A 10 12.15 4.97 11.93
N GLU A 11 13.46 4.95 12.17
CA GLU A 11 14.08 4.53 13.44
C GLU A 11 14.34 5.73 14.34
N ASP A 12 14.95 6.80 13.81
CA ASP A 12 15.37 7.96 14.60
C ASP A 12 14.31 9.07 14.63
N GLY A 13 13.32 9.02 13.72
CA GLY A 13 12.29 10.04 13.61
C GLY A 13 12.81 11.39 13.07
N ILE A 14 13.97 11.38 12.42
CA ILE A 14 14.64 12.59 11.92
C ILE A 14 14.28 12.81 10.44
N SER A 15 13.89 14.03 10.10
CA SER A 15 13.63 14.42 8.71
C SER A 15 14.91 14.54 7.88
N VAL A 16 14.84 14.27 6.59
CA VAL A 16 15.99 14.32 5.66
C VAL A 16 15.95 15.61 4.85
N GLY A 17 17.05 16.38 4.89
CA GLY A 17 17.18 17.62 4.14
C GLY A 17 17.13 17.40 2.62
N GLY A 18 16.53 18.34 1.89
CA GLY A 18 16.43 18.28 0.42
C GLY A 18 15.38 17.32 -0.13
N LYS A 19 14.51 16.76 0.72
CA LYS A 19 13.34 15.97 0.31
C LYS A 19 12.05 16.78 0.41
N GLU A 20 11.08 16.43 -0.42
CA GLU A 20 9.75 17.00 -0.26
C GLU A 20 9.08 16.43 0.99
N LEU A 21 8.25 17.24 1.66
CA LEU A 21 7.47 16.77 2.81
C LEU A 21 6.59 15.57 2.44
N ARG A 22 6.11 15.52 1.20
CA ARG A 22 5.37 14.39 0.65
C ARG A 22 6.16 13.08 0.75
N GLU A 23 7.41 13.06 0.34
CA GLU A 23 8.26 11.86 0.42
C GLU A 23 8.42 11.38 1.88
N ILE A 24 8.57 12.33 2.80
CA ILE A 24 8.68 12.02 4.23
C ILE A 24 7.36 11.44 4.75
N TYR A 25 6.22 12.02 4.38
CA TYR A 25 4.90 11.49 4.74
C TYR A 25 4.67 10.10 4.16
N GLU A 26 5.06 9.83 2.92
CA GLU A 26 4.91 8.49 2.31
C GLU A 26 5.62 7.41 3.13
N VAL A 27 6.84 7.67 3.63
CA VAL A 27 7.59 6.75 4.49
C VAL A 27 6.89 6.54 5.84
N VAL A 28 6.52 7.63 6.51
CA VAL A 28 5.87 7.57 7.84
C VAL A 28 4.51 6.88 7.76
N ASN A 29 3.72 7.21 6.74
CA ASN A 29 2.40 6.64 6.53
C ASN A 29 2.48 5.16 6.17
N HIS A 30 3.48 4.74 5.40
CA HIS A 30 3.68 3.33 5.10
C HIS A 30 3.97 2.51 6.37
N LYS A 31 4.73 3.05 7.33
CA LYS A 31 4.94 2.42 8.65
C LYS A 31 3.60 2.24 9.39
N LYS A 32 2.77 3.28 9.44
CA LYS A 32 1.45 3.25 10.08
C LYS A 32 0.52 2.24 9.41
N ALA A 33 0.46 2.23 8.08
CA ALA A 33 -0.38 1.31 7.32
C ALA A 33 0.04 -0.14 7.54
N TYR A 34 1.35 -0.42 7.55
CA TYR A 34 1.87 -1.75 7.86
C TYR A 34 1.49 -2.21 9.27
N GLN A 35 1.60 -1.33 10.27
CA GLN A 35 1.18 -1.63 11.64
C GLN A 35 -0.33 -1.88 11.73
N TYR A 36 -1.15 -1.11 11.02
CA TYR A 36 -2.60 -1.32 10.95
C TYR A 36 -2.94 -2.69 10.36
N VAL A 37 -2.31 -3.07 9.26
CA VAL A 37 -2.49 -4.40 8.64
C VAL A 37 -2.10 -5.52 9.62
N LYS A 38 -0.95 -5.41 10.30
CA LYS A 38 -0.55 -6.38 11.33
C LYS A 38 -1.57 -6.50 12.45
N LYS A 39 -2.16 -5.38 12.88
CA LYS A 39 -3.22 -5.36 13.89
C LYS A 39 -4.47 -6.08 13.38
N CYS A 40 -4.93 -5.81 12.17
CA CYS A 40 -6.08 -6.51 11.58
C CYS A 40 -5.86 -8.02 11.50
N ILE A 41 -4.66 -8.46 11.12
CA ILE A 41 -4.29 -9.88 11.09
C ILE A 41 -4.32 -10.49 12.50
N ALA A 42 -3.71 -9.80 13.48
CA ALA A 42 -3.70 -10.28 14.88
C ALA A 42 -5.10 -10.38 15.48
N GLU A 43 -6.03 -9.51 15.04
CA GLU A 43 -7.44 -9.52 15.45
C GLU A 43 -8.30 -10.51 14.64
N GLY A 44 -7.73 -11.23 13.67
CA GLY A 44 -8.46 -12.19 12.84
C GLY A 44 -9.49 -11.55 11.91
N LYS A 45 -9.33 -10.27 11.57
CA LYS A 45 -10.25 -9.56 10.68
C LYS A 45 -10.13 -10.08 9.24
N ILE A 46 -11.27 -10.35 8.62
CA ILE A 46 -11.36 -10.66 7.19
C ILE A 46 -11.16 -9.36 6.42
N LEU A 47 -10.37 -9.41 5.35
CA LEU A 47 -10.18 -8.26 4.47
C LEU A 47 -11.51 -7.89 3.79
N ASP A 48 -11.96 -6.66 4.01
CA ASP A 48 -13.16 -6.11 3.39
C ASP A 48 -12.89 -4.70 2.83
N GLU A 49 -13.90 -4.11 2.21
CA GLU A 49 -13.80 -2.77 1.64
C GLU A 49 -13.43 -1.69 2.67
N PRO A 50 -14.07 -1.62 3.87
CA PRO A 50 -13.66 -0.72 4.94
C PRO A 50 -12.17 -0.80 5.27
N ILE A 51 -11.62 -2.02 5.48
CA ILE A 51 -10.20 -2.18 5.80
C ILE A 51 -9.31 -1.68 4.66
N VAL A 52 -9.67 -1.94 3.40
CA VAL A 52 -8.92 -1.44 2.23
C VAL A 52 -8.95 0.10 2.18
N LYS A 53 -10.09 0.71 2.46
CA LYS A 53 -10.23 2.17 2.50
C LYS A 53 -9.45 2.78 3.66
N ASP A 54 -9.45 2.16 4.83
CA ASP A 54 -8.65 2.60 5.98
C ASP A 54 -7.15 2.55 5.65
N ILE A 55 -6.68 1.47 5.03
CA ILE A 55 -5.28 1.37 4.58
C ILE A 55 -4.94 2.53 3.63
N HIS A 56 -5.79 2.81 2.64
CA HIS A 56 -5.57 3.93 1.73
C HIS A 56 -5.60 5.28 2.46
N ALA A 57 -6.53 5.48 3.42
CA ALA A 57 -6.61 6.70 4.20
C ALA A 57 -5.33 6.96 5.00
N ILE A 58 -4.79 5.91 5.63
CA ILE A 58 -3.52 5.98 6.37
C ILE A 58 -2.36 6.29 5.42
N LEU A 59 -2.27 5.61 4.27
CA LEU A 59 -1.19 5.80 3.30
C LEU A 59 -1.11 7.24 2.77
N THR A 60 -2.26 7.89 2.59
CA THR A 60 -2.34 9.23 1.98
C THR A 60 -2.51 10.37 2.98
N GLU A 61 -2.42 10.08 4.28
CA GLU A 61 -2.54 11.09 5.35
C GLU A 61 -1.58 12.26 5.11
N ASN A 62 -2.07 13.51 5.17
CA ASN A 62 -1.33 14.74 4.87
C ASN A 62 -0.79 14.89 3.41
N ILE A 63 -1.22 14.03 2.48
CA ILE A 63 -0.84 14.09 1.07
C ILE A 63 -2.06 14.41 0.20
N ILE A 64 -3.10 13.59 0.27
CA ILE A 64 -4.37 13.76 -0.44
C ILE A 64 -5.53 13.17 0.39
N VAL A 65 -6.78 13.47 0.01
CA VAL A 65 -7.96 12.84 0.60
C VAL A 65 -7.92 11.33 0.32
N GLY A 66 -7.88 10.53 1.40
CA GLY A 66 -7.80 9.07 1.33
C GLY A 66 -9.09 8.36 1.68
N GLY A 67 -9.10 7.03 1.53
CA GLY A 67 -10.25 6.18 1.87
C GLY A 67 -11.45 6.33 0.93
N ILE A 68 -11.28 7.05 -0.19
CA ILE A 68 -12.30 7.24 -1.21
C ILE A 68 -11.87 6.59 -2.51
N TYR A 69 -12.83 6.05 -3.25
CA TYR A 69 -12.54 5.61 -4.61
C TYR A 69 -12.32 6.82 -5.50
N ARG A 70 -11.37 6.67 -6.42
CA ARG A 70 -11.12 7.61 -7.50
C ARG A 70 -12.40 7.89 -8.28
N ASN A 71 -12.69 9.17 -8.52
CA ASN A 71 -13.85 9.66 -9.28
C ASN A 71 -13.52 10.15 -10.72
N GLN A 72 -12.25 10.13 -11.11
CA GLN A 72 -11.75 10.63 -12.40
C GLN A 72 -11.08 9.52 -13.18
N GLU A 73 -11.13 9.52 -14.50
CA GLU A 73 -10.41 8.55 -15.32
C GLU A 73 -8.89 8.76 -15.24
N VAL A 74 -8.14 7.66 -15.18
CA VAL A 74 -6.68 7.69 -15.15
C VAL A 74 -6.10 6.62 -16.06
N ARG A 75 -4.89 6.89 -16.56
CA ARG A 75 -4.07 5.97 -17.31
C ARG A 75 -2.79 5.72 -16.54
N ILE A 76 -2.36 4.45 -16.48
CA ILE A 76 -1.04 4.10 -15.96
C ILE A 76 -0.07 4.20 -17.14
N SER A 77 0.85 5.15 -17.09
CA SER A 77 1.87 5.33 -18.12
C SER A 77 2.69 4.04 -18.30
N GLY A 78 2.91 3.64 -19.55
CA GLY A 78 3.62 2.40 -19.89
C GLY A 78 2.78 1.11 -19.78
N ALA A 79 1.56 1.15 -19.23
CA ALA A 79 0.68 0.00 -19.20
C ALA A 79 -0.29 -0.02 -20.41
N GLY A 80 -0.49 -1.21 -20.98
CA GLY A 80 -1.55 -1.47 -21.97
C GLY A 80 -2.94 -1.65 -21.36
N HIS A 81 -3.02 -1.79 -20.03
CA HIS A 81 -4.26 -2.02 -19.31
C HIS A 81 -5.10 -0.73 -19.21
N VAL A 82 -6.38 -0.84 -19.58
CA VAL A 82 -7.36 0.24 -19.39
C VAL A 82 -8.10 0.00 -18.09
N LEU A 83 -8.00 0.96 -17.17
CA LEU A 83 -8.64 0.86 -15.87
C LEU A 83 -10.16 1.06 -15.98
N PRO A 84 -10.96 0.47 -15.08
CA PRO A 84 -12.38 0.76 -14.98
C PRO A 84 -12.65 2.26 -14.74
N VAL A 85 -13.80 2.74 -15.23
CA VAL A 85 -14.20 4.14 -15.05
C VAL A 85 -14.43 4.46 -13.57
N GLY A 86 -14.07 5.68 -13.16
CA GLY A 86 -14.00 6.09 -11.75
C GLY A 86 -15.34 6.36 -11.06
N ASN A 87 -16.48 6.07 -11.66
CA ASN A 87 -17.78 6.50 -11.13
C ASN A 87 -18.33 5.65 -9.96
N GLY A 88 -17.47 5.09 -9.11
CA GLY A 88 -17.82 4.40 -7.86
C GLY A 88 -18.61 3.09 -8.00
N ARG A 89 -19.22 2.84 -9.17
CA ARG A 89 -20.04 1.66 -9.47
C ARG A 89 -19.23 0.38 -9.73
N TYR A 90 -17.92 0.50 -9.97
CA TYR A 90 -17.07 -0.61 -10.41
C TYR A 90 -16.51 -1.49 -9.28
N LEU A 91 -16.92 -1.26 -8.04
CA LEU A 91 -16.64 -2.16 -6.93
C LEU A 91 -17.94 -2.73 -6.44
N SER A 92 -18.45 -3.71 -7.19
CA SER A 92 -19.36 -4.67 -6.61
C SER A 92 -18.60 -5.48 -5.56
N GLN A 93 -19.27 -5.85 -4.46
CA GLN A 93 -18.81 -6.81 -3.45
C GLN A 93 -18.03 -7.97 -4.08
N LYS A 94 -18.45 -8.41 -5.28
CA LYS A 94 -17.80 -9.43 -6.12
C LYS A 94 -16.29 -9.26 -6.35
N LYS A 95 -15.73 -8.04 -6.35
CA LYS A 95 -14.28 -7.82 -6.57
C LYS A 95 -13.47 -7.97 -5.28
N ILE A 96 -14.00 -7.50 -4.15
CA ILE A 96 -13.46 -7.82 -2.82
C ILE A 96 -13.59 -9.33 -2.59
N ASP A 97 -14.75 -9.90 -2.91
CA ASP A 97 -15.00 -11.34 -2.85
C ASP A 97 -14.00 -12.13 -3.70
N TRP A 98 -13.65 -11.64 -4.90
CA TRP A 98 -12.61 -12.25 -5.71
C TRP A 98 -11.24 -12.20 -5.04
N ILE A 99 -10.85 -11.07 -4.43
CA ILE A 99 -9.56 -10.94 -3.73
C ILE A 99 -9.48 -11.91 -2.55
N ILE A 100 -10.55 -12.01 -1.73
CA ILE A 100 -10.57 -12.90 -0.57
C ILE A 100 -10.67 -14.39 -0.95
N THR A 101 -11.25 -14.71 -2.12
CA THR A 101 -11.40 -16.10 -2.59
C THR A 101 -10.26 -16.54 -3.52
N MET A 102 -9.36 -15.63 -3.88
CA MET A 102 -8.27 -15.95 -4.79
C MET A 102 -7.30 -16.94 -4.12
N PRO A 103 -7.03 -18.11 -4.74
CA PRO A 103 -6.05 -19.03 -4.21
C PRO A 103 -4.68 -18.33 -4.22
N TRP A 104 -4.04 -18.29 -3.05
CA TRP A 104 -2.69 -17.72 -2.93
C TRP A 104 -1.76 -18.46 -3.89
N LYS A 105 -1.17 -17.71 -4.82
CA LYS A 105 -0.16 -18.25 -5.73
C LYS A 105 1.20 -18.03 -5.10
N PRO A 106 1.92 -19.08 -4.67
CA PRO A 106 3.27 -18.91 -4.16
C PRO A 106 4.13 -18.20 -5.19
N MET A 107 4.87 -17.18 -4.76
CA MET A 107 6.02 -16.73 -5.53
C MET A 107 6.97 -17.92 -5.64
N ARG A 108 7.33 -18.29 -6.89
CA ARG A 108 8.43 -19.23 -7.12
C ARG A 108 9.71 -18.49 -6.74
N TYR A 109 10.23 -18.78 -5.56
CA TYR A 109 11.64 -18.49 -5.28
C TYR A 109 12.43 -19.55 -6.05
N GLU A 110 13.14 -19.13 -7.09
CA GLU A 110 14.28 -19.92 -7.55
C GLU A 110 15.34 -19.79 -6.46
N GLU A 111 15.65 -20.89 -5.78
CA GLU A 111 16.76 -20.95 -4.83
C GLU A 111 18.06 -20.72 -5.59
N SER A 112 18.51 -19.48 -5.69
CA SER A 112 19.93 -19.21 -5.86
C SER A 112 20.57 -19.45 -4.49
N SER A 113 20.93 -20.70 -4.23
CA SER A 113 21.78 -21.08 -3.12
C SER A 113 23.16 -20.44 -3.31
N GLU A 114 23.34 -19.23 -2.80
CA GLU A 114 24.65 -18.68 -2.47
C GLU A 114 24.53 -17.72 -1.27
N ASN A 115 25.07 -18.22 -0.15
CA ASN A 115 25.40 -17.60 1.12
C ASN A 115 25.35 -16.06 1.22
N LEU A 116 24.60 -15.55 2.19
CA LEU A 116 25.03 -14.40 2.99
C LEU A 116 24.66 -14.66 4.46
N GLN A 117 25.62 -15.22 5.21
CA GLN A 117 25.82 -14.80 6.61
C GLN A 117 26.31 -13.36 6.56
N ILE A 118 25.57 -12.45 7.20
CA ILE A 118 25.97 -11.49 8.24
C ILE A 118 24.67 -10.96 8.84
#